data_AF-A0A4P5TGB7-F1
#
_entry.id   AF-A0A4P5TGB7-F1
#
_cell.length_a   1.000
_cell.length_b   1.000
_cell.length_c   1.000
_cell.angle_alpha   90.00
_cell.angle_beta   90.00
_cell.angle_gamma   90.00
#
_symmetry.space_group_name_H-M   'P 1'
#
loop_
_entity.id
_entity.type
_entity.pdbx_description
1 polymer ?
#
loop_
_entity_poly.entity_id
_entity_poly.type
_entity_poly.pdbx_seq_one_letter_code
_entity_poly.pdbx_strand_id
1 'polypeptide(L)'
;MNGPHGFFSLTYSRNILHATWLDKRDPQLSTPGAQGLRYAYSQDEGKTWSNNMTLDDVVCACCWTKSLGDKNGNLYVLYRDKQPSDMAIGVVSSKHTWSRLSTVGKFDWEFSGCPHIGGGLAIKQNGSKKELHAIIGTRKSENAGVYHLMSSDGGRKWDAPEKLGDNSSTHGDIVIDRTGEIYAVWDMIDPEINDGSMGIYLSHSNKKRDWSNIKRISRQGYSASHPKIISTKTGQLVIWTEKNDRGESLLAMKKF
;
A
#
# COMPACT_ATOMS: atom_id res chain seq x y z
N MET A 1 12.74 -19.07 16.63
CA MET A 1 12.36 -18.59 15.29
C MET A 1 12.48 -17.07 15.32
N ASN A 2 13.62 -16.50 14.92
CA ASN A 2 13.96 -15.08 15.17
C ASN A 2 14.08 -14.31 13.85
N GLY A 3 12.99 -14.24 13.09
CA GLY A 3 12.91 -13.45 11.86
C GLY A 3 11.64 -12.60 11.87
N PRO A 4 11.71 -11.26 11.70
CA PRO A 4 10.52 -10.44 11.47
C PRO A 4 9.76 -10.86 10.19
N HIS A 5 8.50 -10.43 10.10
CA HIS A 5 7.57 -10.77 9.02
C HIS A 5 8.19 -10.55 7.62
N GLY A 6 8.30 -11.63 6.84
CA GLY A 6 8.84 -11.60 5.47
C GLY A 6 7.85 -11.07 4.43
N PHE A 7 7.21 -9.93 4.70
CA PHE A 7 6.17 -9.35 3.83
C PHE A 7 6.63 -9.36 2.38
N PHE A 8 5.82 -9.95 1.50
CA PHE A 8 6.13 -10.07 0.08
C PHE A 8 4.98 -9.56 -0.79
N SER A 9 5.32 -9.15 -2.00
CA SER A 9 4.39 -8.80 -3.07
C SER A 9 4.81 -9.55 -4.32
N LEU A 10 3.85 -10.24 -4.95
CA LEU A 10 4.02 -10.92 -6.23
C LEU A 10 3.22 -10.19 -7.29
N THR A 11 3.87 -9.79 -8.37
CA THR A 11 3.24 -9.11 -9.49
C THR A 11 3.58 -9.82 -10.79
N TYR A 12 2.57 -10.25 -11.53
CA TYR A 12 2.75 -10.74 -12.89
C TYR A 12 2.51 -9.61 -13.89
N SER A 13 3.51 -9.27 -14.69
CA SER A 13 3.40 -8.23 -15.72
C SER A 13 4.29 -8.57 -16.92
N ARG A 14 3.78 -8.38 -18.14
CA ARG A 14 4.49 -8.65 -19.40
C ARG A 14 5.23 -10.01 -19.42
N ASN A 15 4.54 -11.06 -18.98
CA ASN A 15 5.05 -12.43 -18.88
C ASN A 15 6.23 -12.62 -17.92
N ILE A 16 6.46 -11.67 -17.01
CA ILE A 16 7.45 -11.77 -15.95
C ILE A 16 6.72 -11.82 -14.61
N LEU A 17 7.07 -12.80 -13.80
CA LEU A 17 6.67 -12.85 -12.40
C LEU A 17 7.72 -12.11 -11.58
N HIS A 18 7.31 -11.04 -10.92
CA HIS A 18 8.15 -10.23 -10.05
C HIS A 18 7.85 -10.56 -8.59
N ALA A 19 8.89 -10.77 -7.78
CA ALA A 19 8.78 -10.89 -6.34
C ALA A 19 9.54 -9.74 -5.67
N THR A 20 8.88 -9.06 -4.74
CA THR A 20 9.54 -8.14 -3.80
C THR A 20 9.25 -8.59 -2.39
N TRP A 21 10.24 -8.59 -1.50
CA TRP A 21 10.03 -9.01 -0.12
C TRP A 21 10.95 -8.28 0.85
N LEU A 22 10.59 -8.33 2.13
CA LEU A 22 11.42 -7.84 3.22
C LEU A 22 12.18 -9.01 3.84
N ASP A 23 13.48 -8.88 4.06
CA ASP A 23 14.22 -9.85 4.87
C ASP A 23 15.42 -9.24 5.61
N LYS A 24 15.91 -10.01 6.58
CA LYS A 24 17.07 -9.69 7.41
C LYS A 24 18.25 -10.61 7.06
N ARG A 25 18.68 -10.60 5.79
CA ARG A 25 19.88 -11.34 5.37
C ARG A 25 21.19 -10.60 5.65
N ASP A 26 21.13 -9.27 5.70
CA ASP A 26 22.32 -8.44 5.94
C ASP A 26 22.53 -8.28 7.45
N PRO A 27 23.60 -8.87 8.02
CA PRO A 27 23.82 -8.87 9.47
C PRO A 27 24.23 -7.50 10.01
N GLN A 28 24.55 -6.54 9.16
CA GLN A 28 25.13 -5.24 9.51
C GLN A 28 24.13 -4.07 9.56
N LEU A 29 22.82 -4.32 9.42
CA LEU A 29 21.84 -3.25 9.58
C LEU A 29 21.84 -2.73 11.03
N SER A 30 22.40 -1.54 11.22
CA SER A 30 22.51 -0.87 12.52
C SER A 30 21.20 -0.23 12.98
N THR A 31 20.26 0.02 12.04
CA THR A 31 18.97 0.64 12.33
C THR A 31 17.98 -0.37 12.93
N PRO A 32 17.53 -0.19 14.19
CA PRO A 32 16.60 -1.11 14.83
C PRO A 32 15.26 -1.20 14.10
N GLY A 33 14.77 -2.42 13.90
CA GLY A 33 13.51 -2.66 13.18
C GLY A 33 13.59 -2.35 11.68
N ALA A 34 14.79 -2.25 11.12
CA ALA A 34 15.01 -2.18 9.67
C ALA A 34 15.20 -3.58 9.06
N GLN A 35 14.81 -3.71 7.81
CA GLN A 35 15.09 -4.83 6.92
C GLN A 35 15.52 -4.30 5.55
N GLY A 36 16.10 -5.17 4.72
CA GLY A 36 16.31 -4.85 3.32
C GLY A 36 15.09 -5.20 2.49
N LEU A 37 14.75 -4.32 1.54
CA LEU A 37 13.80 -4.55 0.46
C LEU A 37 14.51 -5.27 -0.68
N ARG A 38 14.01 -6.46 -1.02
CA ARG A 38 14.62 -7.34 -2.01
C ARG A 38 13.73 -7.52 -3.23
N TYR A 39 14.35 -7.96 -4.31
CA TYR A 39 13.70 -8.24 -5.57
C TYR A 39 14.32 -9.44 -6.29
N ALA A 40 13.47 -10.21 -6.95
CA ALA A 40 13.85 -11.21 -7.94
C ALA A 40 12.72 -11.31 -8.98
N TYR A 41 13.04 -11.87 -10.14
CA TYR A 41 12.04 -12.13 -11.17
C TYR A 41 12.22 -13.51 -11.80
N SER A 42 11.13 -14.00 -12.37
CA SER A 42 11.07 -15.24 -13.13
C SER A 42 10.42 -14.98 -14.48
N GLN A 43 10.98 -15.60 -15.52
CA GLN A 43 10.47 -15.55 -16.90
C GLN A 43 9.81 -16.86 -17.32
N ASP A 44 9.72 -17.82 -16.40
CA ASP A 44 9.25 -19.19 -16.63
C ASP A 44 8.21 -19.62 -15.58
N GLU A 45 7.35 -18.67 -15.19
CA GLU A 45 6.22 -18.89 -14.28
C GLU A 45 6.63 -19.36 -12.87
N GLY A 46 7.80 -18.93 -12.41
CA GLY A 46 8.32 -19.20 -11.08
C GLY A 46 9.16 -20.47 -10.96
N LYS A 47 9.45 -21.17 -12.08
CA LYS A 47 10.29 -22.38 -12.07
C LYS A 47 11.75 -22.04 -11.74
N THR A 48 12.27 -20.96 -12.31
CA THR A 48 13.59 -20.41 -12.00
C THR A 48 13.51 -18.92 -11.72
N TRP A 49 14.46 -18.42 -10.93
CA TRP A 49 14.50 -17.03 -10.48
C TRP A 49 15.87 -16.42 -10.77
N SER A 50 15.85 -15.12 -11.07
CA SER A 50 17.06 -14.31 -11.14
C SER A 50 17.82 -14.32 -9.81
N ASN A 51 19.09 -13.90 -9.85
CA ASN A 51 19.78 -13.51 -8.63
C ASN A 51 18.99 -12.44 -7.87
N ASN A 52 19.07 -12.47 -6.54
CA ASN A 52 18.42 -11.49 -5.69
C ASN A 52 19.10 -10.13 -5.86
N MET A 53 18.30 -9.08 -6.03
CA MET A 53 18.73 -7.70 -6.01
C MET A 53 18.23 -7.02 -4.75
N THR A 54 19.08 -6.22 -4.11
CA THR A 54 18.65 -5.30 -3.06
C THR A 54 18.14 -4.01 -3.70
N LEU A 55 16.91 -3.62 -3.38
CA LEU A 55 16.35 -2.34 -3.80
C LEU A 55 16.70 -1.24 -2.79
N ASP A 56 16.54 -1.53 -1.50
CA ASP A 56 16.81 -0.59 -0.43
C ASP A 56 17.27 -1.37 0.80
N ASP A 57 18.35 -0.93 1.45
CA ASP A 57 18.95 -1.64 2.59
C ASP A 57 18.20 -1.37 3.91
N VAL A 58 17.51 -0.22 4.03
CA VAL A 58 17.04 0.30 5.32
C VAL A 58 15.55 0.68 5.24
N VAL A 59 14.68 -0.32 5.22
CA VAL A 59 13.22 -0.13 5.18
C VAL A 59 12.51 -0.66 6.44
N CYS A 60 11.28 -0.23 6.68
CA CYS A 60 10.44 -0.73 7.77
C CYS A 60 10.29 -2.26 7.70
N ALA A 61 10.65 -2.98 8.77
CA ALA A 61 10.53 -4.44 8.88
C ALA A 61 9.10 -5.01 8.86
N CYS A 62 8.11 -4.21 9.23
CA CYS A 62 6.76 -4.70 9.55
C CYS A 62 5.65 -4.14 8.65
N CYS A 63 6.02 -3.32 7.67
CA CYS A 63 5.09 -2.60 6.81
C CYS A 63 4.99 -3.35 5.48
N TRP A 64 3.79 -3.78 5.10
CA TRP A 64 3.64 -4.49 3.82
C TRP A 64 4.05 -3.61 2.64
N THR A 65 4.57 -4.26 1.60
CA THR A 65 4.91 -3.60 0.33
C THR A 65 3.79 -3.78 -0.68
N LYS A 66 3.72 -2.89 -1.67
CA LYS A 66 2.81 -3.02 -2.82
C LYS A 66 3.64 -2.84 -4.07
N SER A 67 3.54 -3.79 -5.01
CA SER A 67 4.15 -3.66 -6.33
C SER A 67 3.11 -3.68 -7.45
N LEU A 68 3.38 -2.95 -8.53
CA LEU A 68 2.54 -2.90 -9.73
C LEU A 68 3.39 -2.72 -10.99
N GLY A 69 3.13 -3.54 -12.00
CA GLY A 69 3.77 -3.47 -13.30
C GLY A 69 3.02 -2.52 -14.25
N ASP A 70 3.76 -1.79 -15.07
CA ASP A 70 3.19 -0.98 -16.15
C ASP A 70 3.26 -1.68 -17.52
N LYS A 71 2.64 -1.07 -18.54
CA LYS A 71 2.63 -1.60 -19.92
C LYS A 71 3.99 -1.55 -20.61
N ASN A 72 4.95 -0.80 -20.06
CA ASN A 72 6.30 -0.67 -20.58
C ASN A 72 7.27 -1.69 -19.95
N GLY A 73 6.80 -2.50 -18.99
CA GLY A 73 7.60 -3.51 -18.29
C GLY A 73 8.40 -2.98 -17.11
N ASN A 74 8.05 -1.81 -16.59
CA ASN A 74 8.60 -1.35 -15.33
C ASN A 74 7.73 -1.81 -14.17
N LEU A 75 8.35 -2.12 -13.04
CA LEU A 75 7.69 -2.48 -11.79
C LEU A 75 7.86 -1.35 -10.79
N TYR A 76 6.76 -0.75 -10.38
CA TYR A 76 6.72 0.22 -9.28
C TYR A 76 6.61 -0.52 -7.96
N VAL A 77 7.36 -0.08 -6.95
CA VAL A 77 7.36 -0.67 -5.61
C VAL A 77 7.15 0.44 -4.59
N LEU A 78 6.02 0.40 -3.90
CA LEU A 78 5.67 1.26 -2.77
C LEU A 78 5.99 0.51 -1.46
N TYR A 79 6.74 1.16 -0.58
CA TYR A 79 7.21 0.60 0.69
C TYR A 79 7.30 1.69 1.76
N ARG A 80 7.45 1.30 3.03
CA ARG A 80 7.75 2.26 4.11
C ARG A 80 9.24 2.29 4.39
N ASP A 81 9.83 3.47 4.32
CA ASP A 81 11.21 3.76 4.69
C ASP A 81 11.37 3.65 6.24
N LYS A 82 12.60 3.62 6.76
CA LYS A 82 12.81 3.56 8.22
C LYS A 82 13.30 4.87 8.82
N GLN A 83 13.93 5.75 8.04
CA GLN A 83 14.52 7.00 8.53
C GLN A 83 14.38 8.15 7.51
N PRO A 84 13.30 8.96 7.55
CA PRO A 84 12.13 8.86 8.44
C PRO A 84 11.22 7.69 8.06
N SER A 85 10.26 7.34 8.93
CA SER A 85 9.33 6.24 8.67
C SER A 85 8.17 6.64 7.75
N ASP A 86 8.47 7.35 6.66
CA ASP A 86 7.50 7.75 5.64
C ASP A 86 7.39 6.70 4.52
N MET A 87 6.34 6.78 3.71
CA MET A 87 6.22 5.90 2.53
C MET A 87 7.17 6.40 1.43
N ALA A 88 7.72 5.48 0.65
CA ALA A 88 8.60 5.74 -0.48
C ALA A 88 8.21 4.89 -1.68
N ILE A 89 8.55 5.37 -2.87
CA ILE A 89 8.33 4.64 -4.12
C ILE A 89 9.63 4.60 -4.92
N GLY A 90 9.87 3.45 -5.54
CA GLY A 90 10.88 3.31 -6.58
C GLY A 90 10.38 2.46 -7.73
N VAL A 91 11.25 2.28 -8.72
CA VAL A 91 10.95 1.55 -9.94
C VAL A 91 12.09 0.60 -10.28
N VAL A 92 11.74 -0.64 -10.62
CA VAL A 92 12.61 -1.55 -11.36
C VAL A 92 12.28 -1.38 -12.84
N SER A 93 13.25 -0.95 -13.63
CA SER A 93 13.04 -0.76 -15.07
C SER A 93 12.84 -2.09 -15.80
N SER A 94 12.37 -2.03 -17.06
CA SER A 94 12.32 -3.21 -17.94
C SER A 94 13.67 -3.93 -18.17
N LYS A 95 14.79 -3.28 -17.82
CA LYS A 95 16.14 -3.87 -17.83
C LYS A 95 16.58 -4.36 -16.45
N HIS A 96 15.64 -4.48 -15.52
CA HIS A 96 15.86 -4.92 -14.14
C HIS A 96 16.82 -4.05 -13.33
N THR A 97 16.88 -2.75 -13.63
CA THR A 97 17.65 -1.76 -12.85
C THR A 97 16.73 -1.04 -11.88
N TRP A 98 17.12 -1.00 -10.60
CA TRP A 98 16.38 -0.25 -9.58
C TRP A 98 16.70 1.24 -9.60
N SER A 99 15.71 2.07 -9.28
CA SER A 99 15.88 3.48 -8.93
C SER A 99 14.81 3.90 -7.92
N ARG A 100 15.23 4.43 -6.76
CA ARG A 100 14.32 5.15 -5.85
C ARG A 100 13.86 6.43 -6.54
N LEU A 101 12.55 6.70 -6.53
CA LEU A 101 11.97 7.86 -7.22
C LEU A 101 11.72 9.01 -6.25
N SER A 102 10.97 8.77 -5.18
CA SER A 102 10.62 9.81 -4.21
C SER A 102 10.09 9.24 -2.91
N THR A 103 9.96 10.11 -1.90
CA THR A 103 9.07 9.91 -0.75
C THR A 103 7.62 10.19 -1.20
N VAL A 104 6.66 9.43 -0.67
CA VAL A 104 5.22 9.55 -0.92
C VAL A 104 4.57 10.00 0.38
N GLY A 105 4.26 11.30 0.48
CA GLY A 105 3.87 11.92 1.75
C GLY A 105 5.06 12.08 2.69
N LYS A 106 5.65 13.28 2.68
CA LYS A 106 6.79 13.66 3.50
C LYS A 106 6.28 14.26 4.81
N PHE A 107 5.93 13.40 5.75
CA PHE A 107 5.45 13.80 7.08
C PHE A 107 6.58 13.89 8.11
N ASP A 108 7.79 13.48 7.72
CA ASP A 108 8.98 13.43 8.57
C ASP A 108 8.67 12.66 9.87
N TRP A 109 8.03 11.50 9.70
CA TRP A 109 7.56 10.67 10.80
C TRP A 109 8.70 9.85 11.41
N GLU A 110 9.36 10.44 12.40
CA GLU A 110 10.33 9.74 13.24
C GLU A 110 9.64 8.74 14.18
N PHE A 111 9.82 7.45 13.92
CA PHE A 111 9.18 6.38 14.69
C PHE A 111 10.09 5.16 14.88
N SER A 112 10.45 4.91 16.13
CA SER A 112 11.34 3.81 16.53
C SER A 112 10.62 2.49 16.83
N GLY A 113 9.44 2.27 16.25
CA GLY A 113 8.64 1.06 16.43
C GLY A 113 8.24 0.38 15.11
N CYS A 114 7.28 -0.54 15.23
CA CYS A 114 6.68 -1.27 14.14
C CYS A 114 5.24 -0.77 13.92
N PRO A 115 4.98 0.14 12.97
CA PRO A 115 3.65 0.75 12.86
C PRO A 115 2.63 -0.20 12.23
N HIS A 116 3.09 -1.20 11.47
CA HIS A 116 2.26 -2.14 10.72
C HIS A 116 1.37 -1.41 9.68
N ILE A 117 1.85 -0.30 9.12
CA ILE A 117 1.13 0.52 8.13
C ILE A 117 1.89 0.50 6.80
N GLY A 118 1.42 -0.28 5.84
CA GLY A 118 1.85 -0.16 4.44
C GLY A 118 0.96 0.83 3.66
N GLY A 119 0.90 0.66 2.34
CA GLY A 119 0.06 1.51 1.48
C GLY A 119 -0.56 0.76 0.31
N GLY A 120 -1.42 1.48 -0.41
CA GLY A 120 -2.00 1.09 -1.69
C GLY A 120 -1.39 1.90 -2.83
N LEU A 121 -1.34 1.29 -4.01
CA LEU A 121 -0.86 1.92 -5.24
C LEU A 121 -1.79 1.52 -6.38
N ALA A 122 -2.09 2.46 -7.27
CA ALA A 122 -2.77 2.24 -8.54
C ALA A 122 -2.11 3.04 -9.67
N ILE A 123 -2.17 2.51 -10.89
CA ILE A 123 -1.54 3.11 -12.08
C ILE A 123 -2.60 3.34 -13.15
N LYS A 124 -2.73 4.58 -13.61
CA LYS A 124 -3.44 4.94 -14.84
C LYS A 124 -2.42 5.27 -15.91
N GLN A 125 -2.45 4.54 -17.02
CA GLN A 125 -1.49 4.72 -18.11
C GLN A 125 -2.21 4.95 -19.45
N ASN A 126 -1.95 6.12 -20.04
CA ASN A 126 -2.38 6.48 -21.39
C ASN A 126 -1.14 6.74 -22.26
N GLY A 127 -0.81 5.80 -23.15
CA GLY A 127 0.44 5.81 -23.90
C GLY A 127 1.67 5.83 -22.97
N SER A 128 2.53 6.83 -23.16
CA SER A 128 3.74 7.03 -22.33
C SER A 128 3.47 7.79 -21.03
N LYS A 129 2.31 8.45 -20.90
CA LYS A 129 1.94 9.20 -19.68
C LYS A 129 1.45 8.22 -18.62
N LYS A 130 2.04 8.33 -17.43
CA LYS A 130 1.72 7.51 -16.26
C LYS A 130 1.30 8.42 -15.12
N GLU A 131 0.14 8.09 -14.59
CA GLU A 131 -0.43 8.73 -13.43
C GLU A 131 -0.51 7.67 -12.32
N LEU A 132 0.15 7.95 -11.20
CA LEU A 132 0.14 7.08 -10.03
C LEU A 132 -0.79 7.67 -8.97
N HIS A 133 -1.54 6.80 -8.32
CA HIS A 133 -2.35 7.12 -7.15
C HIS A 133 -1.87 6.26 -6.00
N ALA A 134 -1.62 6.88 -4.85
CA ALA A 134 -1.21 6.17 -3.65
C ALA A 134 -2.20 6.46 -2.51
N ILE A 135 -2.42 5.44 -1.69
CA ILE A 135 -3.02 5.57 -0.37
C ILE A 135 -1.95 5.22 0.67
N ILE A 136 -1.67 6.14 1.57
CA ILE A 136 -0.66 6.00 2.61
C ILE A 136 -1.24 6.35 3.97
N GLY A 137 -0.71 5.75 5.04
CA GLY A 137 -1.04 6.15 6.41
C GLY A 137 0.15 6.74 7.16
N THR A 138 -0.11 7.57 8.16
CA THR A 138 0.89 8.04 9.14
C THR A 138 0.25 8.17 10.52
N ARG A 139 1.04 8.01 11.58
CA ARG A 139 0.63 8.30 12.96
C ARG A 139 1.42 9.44 13.59
N LYS A 140 2.03 10.30 12.77
CA LYS A 140 2.60 11.57 13.24
C LYS A 140 1.47 12.44 13.79
N SER A 141 1.49 12.80 15.09
CA SER A 141 0.43 13.51 15.83
C SER A 141 -0.48 14.42 14.98
N GLU A 142 0.04 15.55 14.50
CA GLU A 142 -0.72 16.59 13.75
C GLU A 142 -1.18 16.14 12.36
N ASN A 143 -0.63 15.03 11.86
CA ASN A 143 -0.86 14.51 10.53
C ASN A 143 -1.42 13.09 10.58
N ALA A 144 -1.88 12.60 11.74
CA ALA A 144 -2.31 11.21 11.85
C ALA A 144 -3.50 10.97 10.92
N GLY A 145 -3.51 9.84 10.22
CA GLY A 145 -4.59 9.47 9.31
C GLY A 145 -4.10 8.77 8.04
N VAL A 146 -5.05 8.58 7.13
CA VAL A 146 -4.84 8.03 5.79
C VAL A 146 -4.96 9.14 4.76
N TYR A 147 -4.11 9.12 3.73
CA TYR A 147 -4.02 10.15 2.72
C TYR A 147 -3.99 9.56 1.33
N HIS A 148 -4.69 10.22 0.41
CA HIS A 148 -4.52 10.06 -1.03
C HIS A 148 -3.48 11.03 -1.56
N LEU A 149 -2.63 10.54 -2.47
CA LEU A 149 -1.71 11.36 -3.26
C LEU A 149 -1.77 10.92 -4.72
N MET A 150 -1.56 11.87 -5.62
CA MET A 150 -1.44 11.61 -7.05
C MET A 150 -0.11 12.15 -7.59
N SER A 151 0.48 11.42 -8.52
CA SER A 151 1.66 11.83 -9.28
C SER A 151 1.38 11.75 -10.77
N SER A 152 1.57 12.86 -11.49
CA SER A 152 1.40 12.93 -12.95
C SER A 152 2.69 12.66 -13.74
N ASP A 153 3.82 12.44 -13.04
CA ASP A 153 5.13 12.22 -13.64
C ASP A 153 5.72 10.85 -13.32
N GLY A 154 4.84 9.87 -13.06
CA GLY A 154 5.24 8.48 -12.81
C GLY A 154 5.96 8.28 -11.48
N GLY A 155 5.57 9.02 -10.44
CA GLY A 155 6.03 8.83 -9.06
C GLY A 155 7.26 9.63 -8.67
N ARG A 156 7.70 10.61 -9.46
CA ARG A 156 8.86 11.46 -9.12
C ARG A 156 8.46 12.63 -8.23
N LYS A 157 7.28 13.19 -8.46
CA LYS A 157 6.68 14.23 -7.64
C LYS A 157 5.24 13.87 -7.31
N TRP A 158 4.80 14.25 -6.12
CA TRP A 158 3.46 14.01 -5.63
C TRP A 158 2.79 15.34 -5.32
N ASP A 159 1.50 15.38 -5.57
CA ASP A 159 0.62 16.46 -5.13
C ASP A 159 0.57 16.54 -3.60
N ALA A 160 -0.02 17.63 -3.10
CA ALA A 160 -0.31 17.79 -1.68
C ALA A 160 -1.18 16.62 -1.17
N PRO A 161 -0.88 16.01 -0.01
CA PRO A 161 -1.67 14.92 0.56
C PRO A 161 -3.11 15.35 0.85
N GLU A 162 -4.07 14.59 0.36
CA GLU A 162 -5.48 14.75 0.66
C GLU A 162 -5.90 13.74 1.72
N LYS A 163 -6.31 14.21 2.89
CA LYS A 163 -6.70 13.34 3.99
C LYS A 163 -8.04 12.66 3.70
N LEU A 164 -8.09 11.34 3.91
CA LEU A 164 -9.31 10.54 3.89
C LEU A 164 -9.67 10.13 5.32
N GLY A 165 -10.97 10.23 5.65
CA GLY A 165 -11.45 9.96 7.01
C GLY A 165 -10.91 10.96 8.03
N ASP A 166 -10.66 10.47 9.24
CA ASP A 166 -10.18 11.27 10.37
C ASP A 166 -8.80 10.82 10.89
N ASN A 167 -8.39 11.34 12.06
CA ASN A 167 -7.10 11.03 12.69
C ASN A 167 -6.92 9.56 13.11
N SER A 168 -8.02 8.83 13.27
CA SER A 168 -8.01 7.43 13.65
C SER A 168 -7.73 6.50 12.47
N SER A 169 -7.86 6.99 11.23
CA SER A 169 -7.64 6.22 10.01
C SER A 169 -6.23 5.63 9.95
N THR A 170 -6.09 4.34 9.57
CA THR A 170 -4.79 3.64 9.69
C THR A 170 -4.34 2.94 8.42
N HIS A 171 -5.09 1.94 7.97
CA HIS A 171 -4.71 1.09 6.85
C HIS A 171 -5.60 1.41 5.66
N GLY A 172 -5.03 1.50 4.47
CA GLY A 172 -5.81 1.72 3.26
C GLY A 172 -5.22 1.08 2.01
N ASP A 173 -6.07 0.93 1.00
CA ASP A 173 -5.72 0.42 -0.32
C ASP A 173 -6.55 1.14 -1.39
N ILE A 174 -6.10 1.06 -2.64
CA ILE A 174 -6.67 1.81 -3.77
C ILE A 174 -6.65 0.98 -5.04
N VAL A 175 -7.69 1.17 -5.86
CA VAL A 175 -7.73 0.67 -7.23
C VAL A 175 -8.26 1.74 -8.17
N ILE A 176 -7.90 1.59 -9.44
CA ILE A 176 -8.54 2.28 -10.54
C ILE A 176 -9.25 1.21 -11.36
N ASP A 177 -10.52 1.44 -11.68
CA ASP A 177 -11.29 0.52 -12.48
C ASP A 177 -11.03 0.73 -13.99
N ARG A 178 -11.80 0.05 -14.84
CA ARG A 178 -11.66 0.16 -16.30
C ARG A 178 -12.22 1.45 -16.89
N THR A 179 -13.13 2.11 -16.19
CA THR A 179 -13.71 3.40 -16.59
C THR A 179 -12.77 4.56 -16.24
N GLY A 180 -11.79 4.29 -15.36
CA GLY A 180 -10.82 5.26 -14.87
C GLY A 180 -11.25 5.91 -13.55
N GLU A 181 -12.30 5.38 -12.91
CA GLU A 181 -12.76 5.76 -11.59
C GLU A 181 -11.86 5.14 -10.52
N ILE A 182 -11.57 5.95 -9.50
CA ILE A 182 -10.68 5.62 -8.40
C ILE A 182 -11.53 5.21 -7.21
N TYR A 183 -11.18 4.10 -6.56
CA TYR A 183 -11.82 3.63 -5.34
C TYR A 183 -10.77 3.49 -4.26
N ALA A 184 -10.97 4.20 -3.14
CA ALA A 184 -10.15 4.08 -1.94
C ALA A 184 -10.94 3.40 -0.83
N VAL A 185 -10.26 2.52 -0.10
CA VAL A 185 -10.79 1.91 1.12
C VAL A 185 -9.81 2.11 2.25
N TRP A 186 -10.34 2.33 3.45
CA TRP A 186 -9.52 2.44 4.67
C TRP A 186 -10.29 1.97 5.90
N ASP A 187 -9.56 1.70 6.97
CA ASP A 187 -10.13 1.53 8.30
C ASP A 187 -9.97 2.79 9.15
N MET A 188 -10.96 3.09 9.98
CA MET A 188 -10.94 4.15 10.99
C MET A 188 -11.90 3.79 12.14
N ILE A 189 -11.75 4.43 13.30
CA ILE A 189 -12.69 4.30 14.42
C ILE A 189 -14.06 4.73 13.94
N ASP A 190 -15.10 4.01 14.35
CA ASP A 190 -16.46 4.35 14.01
C ASP A 190 -16.88 5.69 14.66
N PRO A 191 -17.16 6.75 13.87
CA PRO A 191 -17.52 8.04 14.43
C PRO A 191 -18.95 8.05 14.98
N GLU A 192 -19.78 7.05 14.64
CA GLU A 192 -21.15 6.92 15.11
C GLU A 192 -21.25 6.01 16.35
N ILE A 193 -20.22 5.19 16.61
CA ILE A 193 -20.19 4.24 17.73
C ILE A 193 -19.02 4.59 18.67
N ASN A 194 -19.36 5.11 19.85
CA ASN A 194 -18.40 5.53 20.87
C ASN A 194 -17.79 4.37 21.68
N ASP A 195 -17.59 3.20 21.08
CA ASP A 195 -16.97 2.02 21.71
C ASP A 195 -15.51 1.81 21.26
N GLY A 196 -15.02 2.64 20.34
CA GLY A 196 -13.67 2.54 19.78
C GLY A 196 -13.51 1.42 18.75
N SER A 197 -14.60 0.80 18.30
CA SER A 197 -14.57 -0.21 17.23
C SER A 197 -14.12 0.40 15.90
N MET A 198 -13.37 -0.38 15.12
CA MET A 198 -12.93 0.03 13.80
C MET A 198 -13.96 -0.37 12.75
N GLY A 199 -14.22 0.50 11.78
CA GLY A 199 -15.04 0.20 10.60
C GLY A 199 -14.21 0.25 9.32
N ILE A 200 -14.69 -0.43 8.27
CA ILE A 200 -14.15 -0.28 6.91
C ILE A 200 -15.00 0.73 6.16
N TYR A 201 -14.32 1.68 5.52
CA TYR A 201 -14.93 2.77 4.77
C TYR A 201 -14.44 2.76 3.33
N LEU A 202 -15.30 3.26 2.45
CA LEU A 202 -15.07 3.38 1.02
C LEU A 202 -15.47 4.79 0.58
N SER A 203 -14.65 5.36 -0.30
CA SER A 203 -15.00 6.52 -1.11
C SER A 203 -14.46 6.32 -2.52
N HIS A 204 -15.11 6.93 -3.50
CA HIS A 204 -14.72 6.84 -4.90
C HIS A 204 -14.63 8.22 -5.52
N SER A 205 -13.91 8.33 -6.62
CA SER A 205 -13.64 9.59 -7.27
C SER A 205 -13.41 9.42 -8.78
N ASN A 206 -14.07 10.27 -9.58
CA ASN A 206 -13.83 10.40 -11.02
C ASN A 206 -12.79 11.49 -11.36
N LYS A 207 -12.46 12.35 -10.39
CA LYS A 207 -11.49 13.43 -10.48
C LYS A 207 -10.61 13.36 -9.24
N LYS A 208 -9.32 13.14 -9.40
CA LYS A 208 -8.25 12.99 -8.38
C LYS A 208 -8.42 13.58 -6.96
N ARG A 209 -9.21 14.63 -6.74
CA ARG A 209 -9.44 15.33 -5.45
C ARG A 209 -10.91 15.65 -5.13
N ASP A 210 -11.84 14.99 -5.80
CA ASP A 210 -13.29 15.17 -5.62
C ASP A 210 -13.85 13.81 -5.23
N TRP A 211 -13.79 13.53 -3.91
CA TRP A 211 -14.20 12.25 -3.35
C TRP A 211 -15.68 12.24 -3.02
N SER A 212 -16.35 11.12 -3.28
CA SER A 212 -17.72 10.88 -2.85
C SER A 212 -17.83 10.93 -1.33
N ASN A 213 -19.07 11.04 -0.83
CA ASN A 213 -19.35 10.83 0.59
C ASN A 213 -18.74 9.50 1.07
N ILE A 214 -18.14 9.55 2.26
CA ILE A 214 -17.54 8.39 2.92
C ILE A 214 -18.65 7.42 3.30
N LYS A 215 -18.53 6.16 2.87
CA LYS A 215 -19.51 5.12 3.15
C LYS A 215 -18.90 4.01 3.97
N ARG A 216 -19.49 3.69 5.11
CA ARG A 216 -19.16 2.48 5.89
C ARG A 216 -19.64 1.24 5.12
N ILE A 217 -18.77 0.24 5.00
CA ILE A 217 -19.04 -0.98 4.23
C ILE A 217 -18.97 -2.26 5.06
N SER A 218 -18.26 -2.25 6.20
CA SER A 218 -18.30 -3.32 7.19
C SER A 218 -19.63 -3.32 7.96
N ARG A 219 -19.89 -4.38 8.74
CA ARG A 219 -21.07 -4.50 9.60
C ARG A 219 -20.87 -3.76 10.93
N GLN A 220 -21.92 -3.15 11.50
CA GLN A 220 -21.85 -2.55 12.83
C GLN A 220 -21.84 -3.64 13.91
N GLY A 221 -21.23 -3.36 15.07
CA GLY A 221 -21.00 -4.36 16.13
C GLY A 221 -19.86 -5.35 15.83
N TYR A 222 -19.03 -5.06 14.83
CA TYR A 222 -17.81 -5.80 14.52
C TYR A 222 -16.67 -4.80 14.39
N SER A 223 -15.50 -5.14 14.94
CA SER A 223 -14.30 -4.35 14.74
C SER A 223 -13.55 -4.88 13.53
N ALA A 224 -13.48 -4.08 12.46
CA ALA A 224 -12.98 -4.45 11.15
C ALA A 224 -11.73 -3.64 10.77
N SER A 225 -10.73 -4.29 10.16
CA SER A 225 -9.45 -3.66 9.82
C SER A 225 -8.75 -4.32 8.63
N HIS A 226 -7.69 -3.67 8.16
CA HIS A 226 -6.81 -4.11 7.07
C HIS A 226 -7.56 -4.39 5.75
N PRO A 227 -8.32 -3.42 5.23
CA PRO A 227 -9.07 -3.62 4.00
C PRO A 227 -8.12 -3.72 2.79
N LYS A 228 -8.48 -4.59 1.87
CA LYS A 228 -7.88 -4.74 0.54
C LYS A 228 -8.98 -4.59 -0.51
N ILE A 229 -8.69 -3.89 -1.59
CA ILE A 229 -9.63 -3.70 -2.70
C ILE A 229 -9.02 -4.18 -4.02
N ILE A 230 -9.83 -4.85 -4.84
CA ILE A 230 -9.50 -5.24 -6.21
C ILE A 230 -10.61 -4.82 -7.18
N SER A 231 -10.23 -4.40 -8.39
CA SER A 231 -11.16 -4.20 -9.50
C SER A 231 -11.41 -5.53 -10.22
N THR A 232 -12.67 -5.93 -10.37
CA THR A 232 -13.09 -7.12 -11.11
C THR A 232 -13.73 -6.73 -12.45
N LYS A 233 -14.14 -7.73 -13.26
CA LYS A 233 -14.90 -7.47 -14.50
C LYS A 233 -16.30 -6.88 -14.24
N THR A 234 -16.83 -7.06 -13.04
CA THR A 234 -18.23 -6.78 -12.67
C THR A 234 -18.34 -5.80 -11.51
N GLY A 235 -17.31 -4.96 -11.29
CA GLY A 235 -17.25 -4.02 -10.18
C GLY A 235 -16.12 -4.32 -9.18
N GLN A 236 -16.21 -3.83 -7.96
CA GLN A 236 -15.13 -3.82 -6.98
C GLN A 236 -15.36 -4.87 -5.91
N LEU A 237 -14.30 -5.55 -5.48
CA LEU A 237 -14.34 -6.45 -4.33
C LEU A 237 -13.45 -5.90 -3.23
N VAL A 238 -14.02 -5.70 -2.05
CA VAL A 238 -13.30 -5.33 -0.84
C VAL A 238 -13.30 -6.50 0.13
N ILE A 239 -12.14 -6.81 0.70
CA ILE A 239 -11.92 -7.91 1.65
C ILE A 239 -11.21 -7.33 2.87
N TRP A 240 -11.57 -7.77 4.08
CA TRP A 240 -10.97 -7.32 5.33
C TRP A 240 -11.01 -8.41 6.40
N THR A 241 -10.30 -8.17 7.50
CA THR A 241 -10.42 -8.98 8.72
C THR A 241 -11.33 -8.28 9.72
N GLU A 242 -12.23 -9.01 10.37
CA GLU A 242 -13.09 -8.46 11.42
C GLU A 242 -13.20 -9.37 12.64
N LYS A 243 -13.50 -8.79 13.79
CA LYS A 243 -13.76 -9.50 15.04
C LYS A 243 -15.19 -9.28 15.51
N ASN A 244 -15.85 -10.35 15.91
CA ASN A 244 -17.16 -10.29 16.55
C ASN A 244 -17.04 -9.97 18.06
N ASP A 245 -18.18 -9.83 18.74
CA ASP A 245 -18.25 -9.56 20.18
C ASP A 245 -17.57 -10.62 21.07
N ARG A 246 -17.33 -11.82 20.52
CA ARG A 246 -16.61 -12.92 21.21
C ARG A 246 -15.10 -12.89 20.95
N GLY A 247 -14.62 -11.94 20.14
CA GLY A 247 -13.21 -11.79 19.75
C GLY A 247 -12.74 -12.74 18.65
N GLU A 248 -13.65 -13.48 18.00
CA GLU A 248 -13.31 -14.40 16.91
C GLU A 248 -12.95 -13.63 15.65
N SER A 249 -11.77 -13.90 15.08
CA SER A 249 -11.31 -13.29 13.83
C SER A 249 -11.90 -13.99 12.61
N LEU A 250 -12.54 -13.21 11.73
CA LEU A 250 -13.18 -13.68 10.52
C LEU A 250 -12.65 -12.93 9.30
N LEU A 251 -12.67 -13.59 8.14
CA LEU A 251 -12.51 -12.94 6.85
C LEU A 251 -13.89 -12.49 6.36
N ALA A 252 -14.03 -11.21 6.02
CA ALA A 252 -15.26 -10.66 5.49
C ALA A 252 -14.99 -9.94 4.16
N MET A 253 -16.03 -9.83 3.34
CA MET A 253 -15.93 -9.27 2.01
C MET A 253 -17.24 -8.61 1.56
N LYS A 254 -17.13 -7.63 0.67
CA LYS A 254 -18.27 -6.98 0.02
C LYS A 254 -17.94 -6.62 -1.40
N LYS A 255 -18.90 -6.90 -2.29
CA LYS A 255 -18.83 -6.59 -3.71
C LYS A 255 -19.72 -5.39 -4.02
N PHE A 256 -19.23 -4.52 -4.90
CA PHE A 256 -19.91 -3.36 -5.45
C PHE A 256 -19.96 -3.49 -6.97
#